data_AF-A0A7X5VML7-F1
#
_entry.id   AF-A0A7X5VML7-F1
#
_cell.length_a   1.000
_cell.length_b   1.000
_cell.length_c   1.000
_cell.angle_alpha   90.00
_cell.angle_beta   90.00
_cell.angle_gamma   90.00
#
_symmetry.space_group_name_H-M   'P 1'
#
loop_
_entity.id
_entity.type
_entity.pdbx_description
1 polymer ?
#
loop_
_entity_poly.entity_id
_entity_poly.type
_entity_poly.pdbx_seq_one_letter_code
_entity_poly.pdbx_strand_id
1 'polypeptide(L)'
;GDTLLLYTDGVLEGTDREDLPFGMDRLQRLMKNAYATPEALTGALYRAISEHQDMARLNDDVTFLAVRLLDAIERAEHGSAGLESE
;
A
#
# COMPACT_ATOMS: atom_id res chain seq x y z
N GLY A 1 -4.79 -9.14 13.52
CA GLY A 1 -5.31 -7.77 13.62
C GLY A 1 -5.72 -7.15 12.29
N ASP A 2 -6.33 -5.97 12.37
CA ASP A 2 -6.85 -5.19 11.23
C ASP A 2 -5.74 -4.39 10.52
N THR A 3 -5.95 -4.06 9.25
CA THR A 3 -5.05 -3.19 8.47
C THR A 3 -5.81 -1.99 7.92
N LEU A 4 -5.31 -0.79 8.19
CA LEU A 4 -5.80 0.48 7.67
C LEU A 4 -4.88 0.96 6.54
N LEU A 5 -5.46 1.31 5.39
CA LEU A 5 -4.76 1.95 4.29
C LEU A 5 -5.21 3.41 4.18
N LEU A 6 -4.26 4.33 4.25
CA LEU A 6 -4.43 5.76 4.05
C LEU A 6 -3.75 6.14 2.74
N TYR A 7 -4.36 7.01 1.94
CA TYR A 7 -3.81 7.40 0.65
C TYR A 7 -4.30 8.78 0.23
N THR A 8 -3.54 9.42 -0.67
CA THR A 8 -3.98 10.61 -1.41
C THR A 8 -4.79 10.21 -2.65
N ASP A 9 -5.67 11.08 -3.10
CA ASP A 9 -6.48 10.93 -4.32
C ASP A 9 -5.66 10.56 -5.56
N GLY A 10 -4.40 11.00 -5.66
CA GLY A 10 -3.45 10.55 -6.70
C GLY A 10 -3.35 9.03 -6.90
N VAL A 11 -3.62 8.21 -5.87
CA VAL A 11 -3.72 6.74 -5.99
C VAL A 11 -4.88 6.31 -6.89
N LEU A 12 -6.02 6.99 -6.81
CA LEU A 12 -7.22 6.65 -7.56
C LEU A 12 -7.25 7.30 -8.94
N GLU A 13 -6.80 8.54 -9.02
CA GLU A 13 -6.97 9.39 -10.19
C GLU A 13 -5.96 9.10 -11.30
N GLY A 14 -4.76 8.61 -10.98
CA GLY A 14 -3.77 8.41 -12.03
C GLY A 14 -4.21 7.36 -13.06
N THR A 15 -4.00 7.72 -14.32
CA THR A 15 -4.61 7.05 -15.47
C THR A 15 -3.64 6.21 -16.27
N ASP A 16 -4.18 5.27 -17.05
CA ASP A 16 -3.44 4.56 -18.09
C ASP A 16 -3.38 5.38 -19.40
N ARG A 17 -2.95 4.73 -20.49
CA ARG A 17 -2.83 5.35 -21.83
C ARG A 17 -4.16 5.67 -22.50
N GLU A 18 -5.24 5.04 -22.05
CA GLU A 18 -6.61 5.27 -22.55
C GLU A 18 -7.36 6.27 -21.66
N ASP A 19 -6.65 6.97 -20.78
CA ASP A 19 -7.18 7.90 -19.78
C ASP A 19 -8.14 7.24 -18.78
N LEU A 20 -8.03 5.92 -18.57
CA LEU A 20 -8.80 5.23 -17.54
C LEU A 20 -8.10 5.33 -16.17
N PRO A 21 -8.78 5.82 -15.11
CA PRO A 21 -8.21 5.91 -13.78
C PRO A 21 -7.98 4.53 -13.17
N PHE A 22 -7.03 4.43 -12.24
CA PHE A 22 -6.85 3.22 -11.43
C PHE A 22 -8.14 2.87 -10.67
N GLY A 23 -8.71 3.88 -10.01
CA GLY A 23 -10.05 3.83 -9.44
C GLY A 23 -10.24 2.93 -8.22
N MET A 24 -11.39 3.10 -7.57
CA MET A 24 -11.76 2.40 -6.33
C MET A 24 -11.88 0.89 -6.52
N ASP A 25 -12.36 0.43 -7.68
CA ASP A 25 -12.62 -1.00 -7.92
C ASP A 25 -11.34 -1.84 -7.90
N ARG A 26 -10.23 -1.32 -8.48
CA ARG A 26 -8.93 -2.00 -8.45
C ARG A 26 -8.37 -2.01 -7.03
N LEU A 27 -8.48 -0.90 -6.31
CA LEU A 27 -8.05 -0.79 -4.93
C LEU A 27 -8.81 -1.79 -4.03
N GLN A 28 -10.14 -1.86 -4.15
CA GLN A 28 -10.95 -2.80 -3.39
C GLN A 28 -10.62 -4.26 -3.70
N ARG A 29 -10.36 -4.59 -4.98
CA ARG A 29 -9.90 -5.94 -5.34
C ARG A 29 -8.56 -6.28 -4.70
N LEU A 30 -7.64 -5.32 -4.64
CA LEU A 30 -6.35 -5.49 -3.99
C LEU A 30 -6.52 -5.72 -2.48
N MET A 31 -7.37 -4.94 -1.83
CA MET A 31 -7.65 -5.03 -0.37
C MET A 31 -8.37 -6.32 0.04
N LYS A 32 -8.98 -7.06 -0.89
CA LYS A 32 -9.59 -8.37 -0.60
C LYS A 32 -8.55 -9.48 -0.40
N ASN A 33 -7.31 -9.27 -0.81
CA ASN A 33 -6.24 -10.24 -0.58
C ASN A 33 -5.72 -10.15 0.86
N ALA A 34 -5.34 -11.30 1.42
CA ALA A 34 -4.63 -11.33 2.69
C ALA A 34 -3.13 -11.05 2.46
N TYR A 35 -2.57 -10.09 3.20
CA TYR A 35 -1.15 -9.76 3.16
C TYR A 35 -0.48 -10.06 4.50
N ALA A 36 0.67 -10.72 4.46
CA ALA A 36 1.40 -11.12 5.66
C ALA A 36 1.94 -9.93 6.46
N THR A 37 2.27 -8.80 5.82
CA THR A 37 2.75 -7.57 6.49
C THR A 37 2.20 -6.30 5.80
N PRO A 38 2.24 -5.12 6.45
CA PRO A 38 1.95 -3.84 5.80
C PRO A 38 2.82 -3.58 4.55
N GLU A 39 4.10 -3.94 4.59
CA GLU A 39 5.04 -3.78 3.48
C GLU A 39 4.65 -4.64 2.28
N ALA A 40 4.12 -5.84 2.53
CA ALA A 40 3.60 -6.68 1.46
C ALA A 40 2.38 -6.06 0.78
N LEU A 41 1.50 -5.40 1.55
CA LEU A 41 0.36 -4.65 1.01
C LEU A 41 0.82 -3.43 0.19
N THR A 42 1.68 -2.59 0.76
CA THR A 42 2.17 -1.38 0.07
C THR A 42 2.98 -1.72 -1.17
N GLY A 43 3.79 -2.79 -1.14
CA GLY A 43 4.50 -3.29 -2.31
C GLY A 43 3.58 -3.84 -3.41
N ALA A 44 2.48 -4.52 -3.03
CA ALA A 44 1.48 -4.96 -3.99
C ALA A 44 0.73 -3.79 -4.62
N LEU A 45 0.36 -2.78 -3.82
CA LEU A 45 -0.28 -1.56 -4.31
C LEU A 45 0.64 -0.77 -5.24
N TYR A 46 1.91 -0.58 -4.87
CA TYR A 46 2.90 0.07 -5.70
C TYR A 46 3.01 -0.59 -7.09
N ARG A 47 3.12 -1.93 -7.13
CA ARG A 47 3.18 -2.67 -8.41
C ARG A 47 1.91 -2.49 -9.23
N ALA A 48 0.74 -2.64 -8.61
CA ALA A 48 -0.54 -2.50 -9.31
C ALA A 48 -0.73 -1.10 -9.92
N ILE A 49 -0.32 -0.05 -9.20
CA ILE A 49 -0.32 1.33 -9.69
C ILE A 49 0.71 1.46 -10.83
N SER A 50 1.92 0.92 -10.65
CA SER A 50 3.01 1.03 -11.64
C SER A 50 2.77 0.28 -12.94
N GLU A 51 2.01 -0.81 -12.87
CA GLU A 51 1.60 -1.58 -14.05
C GLU A 51 0.39 -0.96 -14.77
N HIS A 52 -0.47 -0.23 -14.05
CA HIS A 52 -1.64 0.43 -14.62
C HIS A 52 -1.31 1.79 -15.21
N GLN A 53 -0.60 2.62 -14.45
CA GLN A 53 -0.33 4.01 -14.81
C GLN A 53 0.78 4.10 -15.85
N ASP A 54 0.60 4.98 -16.84
CA ASP A 54 1.72 5.39 -17.68
C ASP A 54 2.61 6.34 -16.87
N MET A 55 3.73 5.82 -16.36
CA MET A 55 4.68 6.56 -15.53
C MET A 55 5.25 7.81 -16.22
N ALA A 56 5.17 7.89 -17.56
CA ALA A 56 5.55 9.09 -18.32
C ALA A 56 4.51 10.22 -18.26
N ARG A 57 3.32 9.96 -17.69
CA ARG A 57 2.17 10.86 -17.61
C ARG A 57 1.66 11.05 -16.17
N LEU A 58 2.50 10.81 -15.17
CA LEU A 58 2.17 11.12 -13.78
C LEU A 58 1.86 12.62 -13.65
N ASN A 59 0.58 12.92 -13.46
CA ASN A 59 0.07 14.28 -13.34
C ASN A 59 0.00 14.77 -11.88
N ASP A 60 0.15 13.86 -10.91
CA ASP A 60 0.03 14.14 -9.48
C ASP A 60 0.87 13.16 -8.62
N ASP A 61 1.18 13.54 -7.38
CA ASP A 61 1.96 12.74 -6.45
C ASP A 61 1.14 11.59 -5.83
N VAL A 62 1.63 10.36 -6.01
CA VAL A 62 1.00 9.17 -5.44
C VAL A 62 1.58 8.87 -4.05
N THR A 63 0.77 8.99 -3.00
CA THR A 63 1.18 8.69 -1.61
C THR A 63 0.21 7.73 -0.93
N PHE A 64 0.75 6.73 -0.22
CA PHE A 64 -0.05 5.81 0.60
C PHE A 64 0.74 5.27 1.80
N LEU A 65 0.00 4.90 2.85
CA LEU A 65 0.52 4.37 4.12
C LEU A 65 -0.37 3.23 4.59
N ALA A 66 0.25 2.10 4.94
CA ALA A 66 -0.43 0.98 5.60
C ALA A 66 -0.07 0.93 7.08
N VAL A 67 -1.07 0.81 7.94
CA VAL A 67 -0.92 0.63 9.39
C VAL A 67 -1.62 -0.66 9.78
N ARG A 68 -0.92 -1.52 10.53
CA ARG A 68 -1.51 -2.73 11.09
C ARG A 68 -1.64 -2.63 12.59
N LEU A 69 -2.84 -2.95 13.07
CA LEU A 69 -3.05 -3.20 14.48
C LEU A 69 -2.50 -4.58 14.81
N LEU A 70 -1.41 -4.61 15.56
CA LEU A 70 -0.86 -5.84 16.12
C LEU A 70 -1.69 -6.25 17.33
N ASP A 71 -2.03 -7.53 17.40
CA ASP A 71 -2.65 -8.07 18.61
C ASP A 71 -1.59 -8.08 19.73
N ALA A 72 -1.99 -7.89 20.98
CA ALA A 72 -1.06 -7.65 22.11
C ALA A 72 0.02 -8.75 22.31
N ILE A 73 -0.16 -9.92 21.71
CA ILE A 73 0.76 -11.07 21.74
C ILE A 73 1.94 -10.90 20.77
N GLU A 74 1.76 -10.21 19.63
CA GLU A 74 2.81 -10.00 18.61
C GLU A 74 3.87 -8.98 19.04
N ARG A 75 3.59 -8.15 20.05
CA ARG A 75 4.54 -7.17 20.62
C ARG A 75 5.76 -7.84 21.26
N ALA A 76 5.62 -9.07 21.75
CA ALA A 76 6.69 -9.78 22.45
C ALA A 76 7.80 -10.27 21.48
N GLU A 77 7.47 -10.54 20.22
CA GLU A 77 8.43 -11.11 19.25
C GLU A 77 9.26 -10.05 18.52
N HIS A 78 8.72 -8.85 18.30
CA HIS A 78 9.43 -7.76 17.58
C HIS A 78 10.23 -6.82 18.49
N GLY A 79 10.09 -6.92 19.82
CA GLY A 79 10.79 -6.06 20.79
C GLY A 79 12.26 -6.41 21.07
N SER A 80 12.82 -7.45 20.44
CA SER A 80 14.18 -7.95 20.73
C SER A 80 15.24 -7.55 19.68
N ALA A 81 14.89 -6.93 18.56
CA ALA A 81 15.79 -6.81 17.41
C ALA A 81 16.44 -5.41 17.21
N GLY A 82 16.57 -4.58 18.24
CA GLY A 82 16.97 -3.18 18.04
C GLY A 82 17.77 -2.49 19.14
N LEU A 83 18.53 -3.22 19.97
CA LEU A 83 19.48 -2.61 20.92
C LEU A 83 20.75 -3.46 21.04
N GLU A 84 21.63 -3.32 20.05
CA GLU A 84 23.08 -3.59 20.03
C GLU A 84 23.47 -3.28 18.56
N SER A 85 24.25 -2.25 18.24
CA SER A 85 25.65 -2.04 18.60
C SER A 85 26.07 -0.56 18.50
N GLU A 86 26.94 -0.18 19.44
CA GLU A 86 28.03 0.83 19.46
C GLU A 86 27.96 2.14 18.65
#